data_AF-A0A9P4G7C2-F1
#
_entry.id   AF-A0A9P4G7C2-F1
#
_cell.length_a   1.000
_cell.length_b   1.000
_cell.length_c   1.000
_cell.angle_alpha   90.00
_cell.angle_beta   90.00
_cell.angle_gamma   90.00
#
_symmetry.space_group_name_H-M   'P 1'
#
loop_
_entity.id
_entity.type
_entity.pdbx_description
1 polymer ?
#
loop_
_entity_poly.entity_id
_entity_poly.type
_entity_poly.pdbx_seq_one_letter_code
_entity_poly.pdbx_strand_id
1 'polypeptide(L)'
;MAPTTRSSTKRSASDTANSNPSDNKGGGQAKKARSVPASVAAGKVTNTRCRLLELPAEIRNRIYNFAEKDYGVEDFAPLLRPLKPVAPRNAWFRSFIGLAQTCKQLRAEYRPLFLRALQVRIRLGQLDDFFATFYPNTPEDYQHAPTRFQISWNVGKDGKSGVMYDITRLLQLQAFSSTFNVDFVPHQVAQGLWPGNRISRAHVYDSDEDVFLNETEECTCDMYHDFDLRDWMITMDDEVHAHVHHLQEFILNNNEAWLKDLRQHKMSIQCFFNDDTYQWTIDISLNGPIEEVMLDGVVAPSHVWRYLKVRGMLQNSRLGEKLDMDFIVKYEEALTVRMGDSREVTTSVMKKVHIRSTKK
;
A
#
# COMPACT_ATOMS: atom_id res chain seq x y z
N MET A 1 -3.34 -35.43 25.55
CA MET A 1 -3.82 -34.40 24.60
C MET A 1 -5.15 -34.87 24.04
N ALA A 2 -6.24 -34.22 24.43
CA ALA A 2 -7.61 -34.64 24.12
C ALA A 2 -8.12 -33.95 22.83
N PRO A 3 -8.91 -34.64 21.98
CA PRO A 3 -9.54 -34.02 20.82
C PRO A 3 -10.95 -33.56 21.17
N THR A 4 -11.25 -32.27 21.01
CA THR A 4 -12.63 -31.75 21.15
C THR A 4 -13.24 -31.49 19.78
N THR A 5 -14.21 -32.35 19.43
CA THR A 5 -15.18 -32.18 18.34
C THR A 5 -16.36 -31.30 18.81
N ARG A 6 -16.75 -30.30 18.01
CA ARG A 6 -18.09 -29.65 18.06
C ARG A 6 -18.55 -29.40 16.63
N SER A 7 -19.47 -30.20 16.09
CA SER A 7 -20.94 -30.09 16.18
C SER A 7 -21.49 -28.83 15.50
N SER A 8 -21.89 -28.99 14.23
CA SER A 8 -22.57 -27.99 13.41
C SER A 8 -24.09 -28.05 13.63
N THR A 9 -24.68 -26.94 14.09
CA THR A 9 -26.12 -26.78 14.26
C THR A 9 -26.76 -26.28 12.97
N LYS A 10 -27.67 -27.09 12.42
CA LYS A 10 -28.46 -26.84 11.22
C LYS A 10 -29.59 -25.85 11.57
N ARG A 11 -29.57 -24.64 11.00
CA ARG A 11 -30.73 -23.72 11.04
C ARG A 11 -31.40 -23.69 9.67
N SER A 12 -32.66 -24.10 9.66
CA SER A 12 -33.64 -24.02 8.57
C SER A 12 -34.04 -22.56 8.33
N ALA A 13 -33.85 -22.07 7.11
CA ALA A 13 -34.38 -20.81 6.64
C ALA A 13 -35.85 -21.01 6.22
N SER A 14 -36.73 -20.19 6.78
CA SER A 14 -38.13 -20.06 6.41
C SER A 14 -38.25 -19.06 5.25
N ASP A 15 -38.73 -19.54 4.11
CA ASP A 15 -39.09 -18.72 2.96
C ASP A 15 -40.40 -17.99 3.22
N THR A 16 -40.37 -16.65 3.26
CA THR A 16 -41.56 -15.81 3.22
C THR A 16 -41.74 -15.29 1.79
N ALA A 17 -42.67 -15.92 1.07
CA ALA A 17 -43.16 -15.50 -0.22
C ALA A 17 -43.84 -14.13 -0.12
N ASN A 18 -43.51 -13.21 -1.03
CA ASN A 18 -44.30 -12.01 -1.25
C ASN A 18 -44.77 -11.99 -2.71
N SER A 19 -46.07 -12.19 -2.87
CA SER A 19 -46.81 -12.27 -4.11
C SER A 19 -47.35 -10.89 -4.51
N ASN A 20 -47.07 -10.43 -5.72
CA ASN A 20 -47.86 -9.40 -6.40
C ASN A 20 -48.48 -9.99 -7.68
N PRO A 21 -49.79 -9.83 -7.90
CA PRO A 21 -50.45 -10.27 -9.12
C PRO A 21 -50.39 -9.15 -10.17
N SER A 22 -49.94 -9.49 -11.37
CA SER A 22 -50.10 -8.65 -12.55
C SER A 22 -50.99 -9.38 -13.53
N ASP A 23 -52.24 -8.91 -13.60
CA ASP A 23 -53.20 -9.20 -14.64
C ASP A 23 -52.62 -8.80 -16.01
N ASN A 24 -52.57 -9.75 -16.94
CA ASN A 24 -52.52 -9.41 -18.36
C ASN A 24 -53.30 -10.45 -19.18
N LYS A 25 -54.56 -10.10 -19.47
CA LYS A 25 -55.43 -10.77 -20.43
C LYS A 25 -55.08 -10.26 -21.83
N GLY A 26 -54.68 -11.15 -22.73
CA GLY A 26 -54.47 -10.79 -24.12
C GLY A 26 -54.39 -11.99 -25.06
N GLY A 27 -55.50 -12.25 -25.75
CA GLY A 27 -55.51 -12.63 -27.18
C GLY A 27 -54.95 -13.99 -27.57
N GLY A 28 -55.84 -14.97 -27.72
CA GLY A 28 -55.54 -16.24 -28.34
C GLY A 28 -55.22 -16.12 -29.84
N GLN A 29 -54.22 -16.88 -30.27
CA GLN A 29 -54.18 -17.46 -31.62
C GLN A 29 -53.64 -18.88 -31.53
N ALA A 30 -54.52 -19.84 -31.78
CA ALA A 30 -54.20 -21.26 -31.85
C ALA A 30 -53.33 -21.54 -33.09
N LYS A 31 -52.03 -21.77 -32.88
CA LYS A 31 -51.15 -22.38 -33.89
C LYS A 31 -50.95 -23.86 -33.56
N LYS A 32 -51.40 -24.71 -34.49
CA LYS A 32 -51.29 -26.17 -34.49
C LYS A 32 -49.89 -26.63 -34.07
N ALA A 33 -49.84 -27.39 -32.98
CA ALA A 33 -48.65 -28.08 -32.51
C ALA A 33 -48.23 -29.14 -33.55
N ARG A 34 -47.01 -28.99 -34.07
CA ARG A 34 -46.30 -30.05 -34.80
C ARG A 34 -45.70 -30.97 -33.73
N SER A 35 -46.21 -32.19 -33.65
CA SER A 35 -45.74 -33.23 -32.72
C SER A 35 -44.26 -33.51 -32.94
N VAL A 36 -43.42 -33.05 -32.02
CA VAL A 36 -42.01 -33.47 -31.92
C VAL A 36 -42.00 -34.87 -31.29
N PRO A 37 -41.28 -35.85 -31.86
CA PRO A 37 -41.24 -37.20 -31.33
C PRO A 37 -40.68 -37.23 -29.90
N ALA A 38 -41.49 -37.78 -29.00
CA ALA A 38 -41.18 -38.00 -27.60
C ALA A 38 -40.23 -39.20 -27.44
N SER A 39 -38.93 -38.99 -27.60
CA SER A 39 -37.91 -39.92 -27.07
C SER A 39 -36.52 -39.30 -26.92
N VAL A 40 -36.42 -38.09 -26.35
CA VAL A 40 -35.18 -37.72 -25.67
C VAL A 40 -35.37 -38.15 -24.23
N ALA A 41 -34.86 -39.34 -23.91
CA ALA A 41 -34.84 -39.86 -22.55
C ALA A 41 -34.39 -38.75 -21.60
N ALA A 42 -35.20 -38.50 -20.56
CA ALA A 42 -34.87 -37.59 -19.48
C ALA A 42 -33.56 -38.08 -18.84
N GLY A 43 -32.44 -37.63 -19.40
CA GLY A 43 -31.11 -37.85 -18.88
C GLY A 43 -31.14 -37.32 -17.46
N LYS A 44 -31.07 -38.24 -16.51
CA LYS A 44 -30.98 -37.97 -15.08
C LYS A 44 -29.90 -36.90 -14.94
N VAL A 45 -30.29 -35.65 -14.73
CA VAL A 45 -29.35 -34.55 -14.48
C VAL A 45 -28.70 -34.91 -13.16
N THR A 46 -27.64 -35.71 -13.22
CA THR A 46 -26.77 -35.92 -12.09
C THR A 46 -26.28 -34.54 -11.77
N ASN A 47 -26.56 -34.09 -10.54
CA ASN A 47 -26.11 -32.83 -10.01
C ASN A 47 -24.58 -32.87 -9.88
N THR A 48 -23.89 -32.91 -11.02
CA THR A 48 -22.45 -32.77 -11.16
C THR A 48 -22.17 -31.32 -10.87
N ARG A 49 -22.09 -31.02 -9.57
CA ARG A 49 -21.61 -29.74 -9.06
C ARG A 49 -20.28 -29.49 -9.75
N CYS A 50 -20.25 -28.50 -10.64
CA CYS A 50 -19.02 -28.03 -11.24
C CYS A 50 -18.08 -27.60 -10.11
N ARG A 51 -17.01 -28.36 -9.89
CA ARG A 51 -15.98 -27.97 -8.94
C ARG A 51 -15.04 -27.02 -9.67
N LEU A 52 -14.87 -25.81 -9.13
CA LEU A 52 -14.04 -24.77 -9.74
C LEU A 52 -12.63 -25.28 -10.10
N LEU A 53 -12.06 -26.20 -9.30
CA LEU A 53 -10.75 -26.82 -9.54
C LEU A 53 -10.73 -27.88 -10.67
N GLU A 54 -11.88 -28.46 -11.03
CA GLU A 54 -12.00 -29.41 -12.14
C GLU A 54 -12.10 -28.69 -13.50
N LEU A 55 -12.33 -27.37 -13.49
CA LEU A 55 -12.31 -26.57 -14.71
C LEU A 55 -10.88 -26.42 -15.25
N PRO A 56 -10.68 -26.41 -16.58
CA PRO A 56 -9.40 -26.04 -17.18
C PRO A 56 -8.89 -24.66 -16.72
N ALA A 57 -7.58 -24.48 -16.69
CA ALA A 57 -6.94 -23.26 -16.18
C ALA A 57 -7.41 -21.99 -16.93
N GLU A 58 -7.70 -22.11 -18.24
CA GLU A 58 -8.20 -21.04 -19.09
C GLU A 58 -9.57 -20.53 -18.61
N ILE A 59 -10.46 -21.45 -18.20
CA ILE A 59 -11.77 -21.09 -17.67
C ILE A 59 -11.63 -20.46 -16.29
N ARG A 60 -10.74 -20.97 -15.43
CA ARG A 60 -10.46 -20.36 -14.12
C ARG A 60 -9.93 -18.94 -14.27
N ASN A 61 -9.00 -18.71 -15.20
CA ASN A 61 -8.46 -17.37 -15.49
C ASN A 61 -9.56 -16.40 -15.97
N ARG A 62 -10.50 -16.85 -16.81
CA ARG A 62 -11.65 -16.02 -17.20
C ARG A 62 -12.54 -15.66 -16.00
N ILE A 63 -12.75 -16.59 -15.08
CA ILE A 63 -13.49 -16.34 -13.84
C ILE A 63 -12.74 -15.34 -12.95
N TYR A 64 -11.41 -15.47 -12.85
CA TYR A 64 -10.58 -14.52 -12.11
C TYR A 64 -10.65 -13.11 -12.69
N ASN A 65 -10.53 -12.97 -14.01
CA ASN A 65 -10.67 -11.69 -14.69
C ASN A 65 -12.06 -11.07 -14.49
N PHE A 66 -13.12 -11.90 -14.48
CA PHE A 66 -14.47 -11.42 -14.18
C PHE A 66 -14.64 -10.97 -12.71
N ALA A 67 -13.85 -11.55 -11.80
CA ALA A 67 -13.84 -11.18 -10.39
C ALA A 67 -12.94 -9.96 -10.09
N GLU A 68 -12.13 -9.52 -11.06
CA GLU A 68 -11.35 -8.30 -10.94
C GLU A 68 -12.30 -7.12 -10.82
N LYS A 69 -12.14 -6.35 -9.74
CA LYS A 69 -13.00 -5.19 -9.52
C LYS A 69 -12.54 -4.10 -10.48
N ASP A 70 -13.48 -3.60 -11.28
CA ASP A 70 -13.29 -2.31 -11.94
C ASP A 70 -13.36 -1.24 -10.83
N TYR A 71 -12.18 -0.84 -10.35
CA TYR A 71 -12.05 0.39 -9.61
C TYR A 71 -12.36 1.47 -10.64
N GLY A 72 -13.55 2.07 -10.57
CA GLY A 72 -13.93 3.13 -11.50
C GLY A 72 -12.90 4.26 -11.52
N VAL A 73 -13.19 5.31 -12.29
CA VAL A 73 -12.33 6.50 -12.39
C VAL A 73 -12.39 7.37 -11.11
N GLU A 74 -12.38 6.74 -9.94
CA GLU A 74 -12.24 7.44 -8.68
C GLU A 74 -10.82 8.03 -8.61
N ASP A 75 -10.74 9.33 -8.29
CA ASP A 75 -9.48 10.05 -8.12
C ASP A 75 -8.61 9.45 -7.01
N PHE A 76 -9.18 8.59 -6.17
CA PHE A 76 -8.64 8.16 -4.91
C PHE A 76 -8.82 6.66 -4.69
N ALA A 77 -7.73 5.96 -4.44
CA ALA A 77 -7.79 4.56 -4.07
C ALA A 77 -8.45 4.37 -2.68
N PRO A 78 -9.14 3.24 -2.44
CA PRO A 78 -9.73 2.95 -1.14
C PRO A 78 -8.70 2.97 -0.01
N LEU A 79 -9.00 3.68 1.08
CA LEU A 79 -8.14 3.70 2.27
C LEU A 79 -8.21 2.34 2.98
N LEU A 80 -7.07 1.67 3.11
CA LEU A 80 -6.92 0.54 4.01
C LEU A 80 -6.98 1.08 5.44
N ARG A 81 -8.05 0.73 6.15
CA ARG A 81 -8.17 1.00 7.58
C ARG A 81 -7.82 -0.28 8.32
N PRO A 82 -6.90 -0.23 9.30
CA PRO A 82 -6.77 -1.32 10.25
C PRO A 82 -8.16 -1.59 10.80
N LEU A 83 -8.60 -2.84 10.74
CA LEU A 83 -9.79 -3.22 11.47
C LEU A 83 -9.43 -3.06 12.95
N LYS A 84 -9.80 -1.90 13.55
CA LYS A 84 -10.10 -1.91 14.97
C LYS A 84 -11.11 -3.06 15.15
N PRO A 85 -10.96 -3.95 16.14
CA PRO A 85 -11.92 -5.03 16.41
C PRO A 85 -13.25 -4.44 16.89
N VAL A 86 -13.90 -3.68 16.03
CA VAL A 86 -15.20 -3.05 16.23
C VAL A 86 -16.19 -3.99 15.55
N ALA A 87 -17.25 -4.29 16.29
CA ALA A 87 -18.33 -5.20 15.91
C ALA A 87 -18.67 -5.15 14.41
N PRO A 88 -18.98 -6.29 13.79
CA PRO A 88 -18.96 -6.49 12.34
C PRO A 88 -19.88 -5.50 11.61
N ARG A 89 -19.30 -4.42 11.07
CA ARG A 89 -20.00 -3.50 10.18
C ARG A 89 -19.52 -3.68 8.74
N ASN A 90 -20.50 -3.79 7.86
CA ASN A 90 -20.47 -3.77 6.40
C ASN A 90 -20.09 -5.07 5.69
N ALA A 91 -21.08 -5.63 4.99
CA ALA A 91 -21.01 -6.87 4.22
C ALA A 91 -20.11 -6.78 2.97
N TRP A 92 -19.74 -5.58 2.49
CA TRP A 92 -19.03 -5.45 1.21
C TRP A 92 -17.61 -6.01 1.22
N PHE A 93 -16.88 -5.86 2.34
CA PHE A 93 -15.53 -6.45 2.50
C PHE A 93 -15.58 -7.99 2.53
N ARG A 94 -16.75 -8.61 2.73
CA ARG A 94 -16.92 -10.08 2.75
C ARG A 94 -16.94 -10.71 1.36
N SER A 95 -17.09 -9.92 0.29
CA SER A 95 -17.12 -10.43 -1.08
C SER A 95 -15.82 -11.16 -1.46
N PHE A 96 -14.68 -10.69 -0.94
CA PHE A 96 -13.36 -11.30 -1.16
C PHE A 96 -13.00 -12.35 -0.11
N ILE A 97 -13.58 -12.29 1.10
CA ILE A 97 -13.36 -13.30 2.15
C ILE A 97 -13.84 -14.68 1.69
N GLY A 98 -14.92 -14.74 0.91
CA GLY A 98 -15.41 -16.00 0.34
C GLY A 98 -14.34 -16.73 -0.47
N LEU A 99 -13.57 -16.00 -1.28
CA LEU A 99 -12.44 -16.55 -2.04
C LEU A 99 -11.19 -16.73 -1.17
N ALA A 100 -10.92 -15.85 -0.19
CA ALA A 100 -9.82 -16.03 0.76
C ALA A 100 -10.00 -17.28 1.65
N GLN A 101 -11.24 -17.72 1.87
CA GLN A 101 -11.58 -18.97 2.55
C GLN A 101 -11.58 -20.20 1.63
N THR A 102 -11.28 -20.04 0.33
CA THR A 102 -11.18 -21.18 -0.58
C THR A 102 -9.87 -21.96 -0.43
N CYS A 103 -9.80 -23.10 -1.14
CA CYS A 103 -8.63 -23.98 -1.15
C CYS A 103 -7.33 -23.21 -1.49
N LYS A 104 -6.20 -23.69 -0.94
CA LYS A 104 -4.87 -23.07 -1.10
C LYS A 104 -4.50 -22.83 -2.57
N GLN A 105 -4.94 -23.70 -3.48
CA GLN A 105 -4.63 -23.61 -4.91
C GLN A 105 -5.22 -22.36 -5.56
N LEU A 106 -6.53 -22.09 -5.38
CA LEU A 106 -7.17 -20.90 -5.96
C LEU A 106 -6.52 -19.61 -5.45
N ARG A 107 -6.10 -19.59 -4.17
CA ARG A 107 -5.37 -18.44 -3.62
C ARG A 107 -4.01 -18.26 -4.27
N ALA A 108 -3.26 -19.32 -4.50
CA ALA A 108 -1.97 -19.24 -5.18
C ALA A 108 -2.12 -18.75 -6.63
N GLU A 109 -3.16 -19.19 -7.34
CA GLU A 109 -3.45 -18.77 -8.73
C GLU A 109 -3.95 -17.31 -8.81
N TYR A 110 -4.89 -16.93 -7.94
CA TYR A 110 -5.55 -15.63 -8.00
C TYR A 110 -4.74 -14.49 -7.39
N ARG A 111 -3.94 -14.76 -6.36
CA ARG A 111 -3.17 -13.74 -5.63
C ARG A 111 -2.31 -12.83 -6.52
N PRO A 112 -1.50 -13.31 -7.47
CA PRO A 112 -0.69 -12.43 -8.32
C PRO A 112 -1.54 -11.58 -9.29
N LEU A 113 -2.75 -12.03 -9.64
CA LEU A 113 -3.71 -11.21 -10.41
C LEU A 113 -4.29 -10.10 -9.52
N PHE A 114 -4.74 -10.47 -8.32
CA PHE A 114 -5.27 -9.54 -7.34
C PHE A 114 -4.26 -8.46 -6.93
N LEU A 115 -3.02 -8.82 -6.64
CA LEU A 115 -2.00 -7.86 -6.22
C LEU A 115 -1.70 -6.85 -7.33
N ARG A 116 -1.60 -7.28 -8.60
CA ARG A 116 -1.40 -6.37 -9.73
C ARG A 116 -2.59 -5.42 -9.91
N ALA A 117 -3.80 -5.94 -9.81
CA ALA A 117 -5.02 -5.14 -9.91
C ALA A 117 -5.25 -4.20 -8.71
N LEU A 118 -4.52 -4.40 -7.61
CA LEU A 118 -4.76 -3.70 -6.36
C LEU A 118 -4.56 -2.19 -6.55
N GLN A 119 -5.60 -1.44 -6.19
CA GLN A 119 -5.52 -0.01 -5.94
C GLN A 119 -5.73 0.20 -4.45
N VAL A 120 -4.73 0.77 -3.77
CA VAL A 120 -4.76 0.93 -2.32
C VAL A 120 -4.23 2.28 -1.92
N ARG A 121 -4.85 2.84 -0.89
CA ARG A 121 -4.34 3.98 -0.15
C ARG A 121 -4.06 3.58 1.28
N ILE A 122 -2.91 3.94 1.83
CA ILE A 122 -2.55 3.67 3.23
C ILE A 122 -1.94 4.91 3.88
N ARG A 123 -1.74 4.91 5.20
CA ARG A 123 -0.86 5.90 5.84
C ARG A 123 0.58 5.39 5.89
N LEU A 124 1.55 6.29 5.99
CA LEU A 124 2.96 5.92 6.03
C LEU A 124 3.30 4.99 7.21
N GLY A 125 2.72 5.25 8.39
CA GLY A 125 2.87 4.37 9.57
C GLY A 125 2.22 2.98 9.45
N GLN A 126 1.54 2.68 8.33
CA GLN A 126 0.91 1.37 8.08
C GLN A 126 1.68 0.57 7.02
N LEU A 127 2.83 1.05 6.55
CA LEU A 127 3.64 0.36 5.54
C LEU A 127 3.99 -1.06 6.00
N ASP A 128 4.49 -1.22 7.23
CA ASP A 128 4.92 -2.53 7.74
C ASP A 128 3.77 -3.53 7.78
N ASP A 129 2.61 -3.13 8.31
CA ASP A 129 1.41 -3.97 8.35
C ASP A 129 0.92 -4.34 6.95
N PHE A 130 0.98 -3.38 6.02
CA PHE A 130 0.62 -3.62 4.63
C PHE A 130 1.56 -4.66 3.99
N PHE A 131 2.87 -4.50 4.13
CA PHE A 131 3.83 -5.43 3.56
C PHE A 131 3.79 -6.80 4.24
N ALA A 132 3.63 -6.85 5.56
CA ALA A 132 3.46 -8.11 6.29
C ALA A 132 2.21 -8.88 5.81
N THR A 133 1.14 -8.17 5.45
CA THR A 133 -0.11 -8.78 4.97
C THR A 133 -0.04 -9.18 3.50
N PHE A 134 0.40 -8.27 2.63
CA PHE A 134 0.28 -8.40 1.18
C PHE A 134 1.56 -8.86 0.50
N TYR A 135 2.71 -8.85 1.16
CA TYR A 135 4.02 -9.28 0.63
C TYR A 135 4.85 -10.02 1.70
N PRO A 136 4.31 -11.09 2.32
CA PRO A 136 4.94 -11.69 3.49
C PRO A 136 6.24 -12.44 3.20
N ASN A 137 6.39 -13.04 2.02
CA ASN A 137 7.26 -14.21 1.92
C ASN A 137 8.41 -14.16 0.93
N THR A 138 8.42 -13.36 -0.15
CA THR A 138 9.60 -13.31 -1.02
C THR A 138 9.66 -12.07 -1.93
N PRO A 139 10.86 -11.69 -2.40
CA PRO A 139 11.04 -10.67 -3.44
C PRO A 139 10.29 -11.00 -4.75
N GLU A 140 9.96 -12.26 -5.01
CA GLU A 140 9.16 -12.62 -6.20
C GLU A 140 7.75 -12.02 -6.16
N ASP A 141 7.15 -11.84 -4.98
CA ASP A 141 5.84 -11.19 -4.87
C ASP A 141 5.90 -9.71 -5.32
N TYR A 142 7.07 -9.06 -5.26
CA TYR A 142 7.22 -7.66 -5.67
C TYR A 142 7.07 -7.44 -7.18
N GLN A 143 7.20 -8.48 -8.00
CA GLN A 143 6.87 -8.40 -9.43
C GLN A 143 5.37 -8.18 -9.68
N HIS A 144 4.55 -8.36 -8.64
CA HIS A 144 3.11 -8.16 -8.66
C HIS A 144 2.71 -6.88 -7.93
N ALA A 145 3.54 -5.84 -7.99
CA ALA A 145 3.27 -4.54 -7.38
C ALA A 145 1.87 -4.01 -7.76
N PRO A 146 1.22 -3.25 -6.86
CA PRO A 146 -0.11 -2.72 -7.11
C PRO A 146 -0.08 -1.71 -8.25
N THR A 147 -1.16 -1.68 -9.06
CA THR A 147 -1.33 -0.70 -10.14
C THR A 147 -1.31 0.73 -9.60
N ARG A 148 -1.87 0.95 -8.40
CA ARG A 148 -1.92 2.26 -7.77
C ARG A 148 -1.68 2.16 -6.27
N PHE A 149 -0.63 2.84 -5.79
CA PHE A 149 -0.29 2.90 -4.38
C PHE A 149 -0.27 4.34 -3.90
N GLN A 150 -1.24 4.70 -3.06
CA GLN A 150 -1.33 6.06 -2.52
C GLN A 150 -0.94 6.09 -1.06
N ILE A 151 -0.11 7.06 -0.68
CA ILE A 151 0.22 7.36 0.70
C ILE A 151 -0.60 8.59 1.11
N SER A 152 -1.53 8.39 2.02
CA SER A 152 -2.35 9.45 2.57
C SER A 152 -1.52 10.25 3.57
N TRP A 153 -1.34 11.54 3.31
CA TRP A 153 -0.54 12.45 4.12
C TRP A 153 -1.41 13.51 4.78
N ASN A 154 -1.27 13.68 6.08
CA ASN A 154 -1.96 14.67 6.88
C ASN A 154 -0.96 15.69 7.43
N VAL A 155 -0.93 16.85 6.79
CA VAL A 155 -0.04 17.95 7.17
C VAL A 155 -0.28 18.34 8.62
N GLY A 156 0.81 18.47 9.39
CA GLY A 156 0.79 18.77 10.81
C GLY A 156 0.40 17.61 11.74
N LYS A 157 0.02 16.42 11.24
CA LYS A 157 -0.10 15.21 12.07
C LYS A 157 1.00 14.20 11.79
N ASP A 158 1.21 13.87 10.52
CA ASP A 158 2.16 12.83 10.15
C ASP A 158 3.61 13.32 10.32
N GLY A 159 3.83 14.63 10.18
CA GLY A 159 5.14 15.27 10.35
C GLY A 159 5.60 15.49 11.80
N LYS A 160 4.67 15.70 12.75
CA LYS A 160 5.01 15.99 14.17
C LYS A 160 5.59 14.82 14.93
N SER A 161 5.48 13.62 14.35
CA SER A 161 5.73 12.39 15.07
C SER A 161 7.22 12.17 15.39
N GLY A 162 8.13 12.76 14.61
CA GLY A 162 9.56 12.41 14.67
C GLY A 162 9.82 10.91 14.46
N VAL A 163 8.81 10.17 13.98
CA VAL A 163 8.85 8.73 13.82
C VAL A 163 9.62 8.42 12.55
N MET A 164 10.57 7.50 12.68
CA MET A 164 11.24 6.88 11.55
C MET A 164 10.32 5.84 10.92
N TYR A 165 10.11 5.97 9.61
CA TYR A 165 9.35 5.03 8.81
C TYR A 165 10.30 4.19 7.97
N ASP A 166 10.20 2.87 8.03
CA ASP A 166 10.92 1.98 7.13
C ASP A 166 10.24 1.96 5.74
N ILE A 167 10.93 2.49 4.75
CA ILE A 167 10.47 2.55 3.35
C ILE A 167 11.20 1.54 2.46
N THR A 168 12.04 0.67 3.04
CA THR A 168 12.87 -0.29 2.30
C THR A 168 12.02 -1.15 1.35
N ARG A 169 10.90 -1.69 1.84
CA ARG A 169 10.03 -2.56 1.04
C ARG A 169 9.26 -1.81 -0.05
N LEU A 170 8.95 -0.53 0.20
CA LEU A 170 8.35 0.35 -0.80
C LEU A 170 9.31 0.61 -1.97
N LEU A 171 10.58 0.86 -1.66
CA LEU A 171 11.63 1.04 -2.66
C LEU A 171 11.94 -0.26 -3.40
N GLN A 172 11.87 -1.41 -2.71
CA GLN A 172 11.99 -2.71 -3.37
C GLN A 172 10.85 -2.95 -4.36
N LEU A 173 9.59 -2.62 -4.04
CA LEU A 173 8.50 -2.69 -5.02
C LEU A 173 8.83 -1.89 -6.29
N GLN A 174 9.34 -0.66 -6.15
CA GLN A 174 9.78 0.14 -7.30
C GLN A 174 10.89 -0.56 -8.09
N ALA A 175 11.86 -1.17 -7.39
CA ALA A 175 12.98 -1.83 -8.04
C ALA A 175 12.57 -3.07 -8.83
N PHE A 176 11.57 -3.84 -8.37
CA PHE A 176 11.09 -5.05 -9.03
C PHE A 176 9.99 -4.80 -10.06
N SER A 177 9.33 -3.63 -10.04
CA SER A 177 8.22 -3.32 -10.93
C SER A 177 8.34 -1.93 -11.51
N SER A 178 8.61 -1.84 -12.82
CA SER A 178 8.67 -0.56 -13.55
C SER A 178 7.31 0.12 -13.72
N THR A 179 6.21 -0.61 -13.50
CA THR A 179 4.84 -0.06 -13.55
C THR A 179 4.35 0.41 -12.19
N PHE A 180 5.15 0.20 -11.13
CA PHE A 180 4.78 0.66 -9.80
C PHE A 180 4.80 2.19 -9.79
N ASN A 181 3.77 2.78 -9.19
CA ASN A 181 3.70 4.22 -8.97
C ASN A 181 3.20 4.47 -7.54
N VAL A 182 3.82 5.47 -6.92
CA VAL A 182 3.50 5.93 -5.57
C VAL A 182 3.13 7.40 -5.66
N ASP A 183 1.93 7.70 -5.19
CA ASP A 183 1.44 9.07 -5.07
C ASP A 183 1.19 9.41 -3.60
N PHE A 184 1.55 10.62 -3.19
CA PHE A 184 1.08 11.16 -1.92
C PHE A 184 -0.20 11.94 -2.16
N VAL A 185 -1.20 11.75 -1.29
CA VAL A 185 -2.49 12.43 -1.42
C VAL A 185 -2.91 13.11 -0.12
N PRO A 186 -3.54 14.30 -0.17
CA PRO A 186 -4.01 14.99 1.02
C PRO A 186 -5.05 14.15 1.76
N HIS A 187 -4.77 13.81 3.01
CA HIS A 187 -5.62 12.93 3.81
C HIS A 187 -7.04 13.44 3.93
N GLN A 188 -7.22 14.75 4.10
CA GLN A 188 -8.53 15.35 4.26
C GLN A 188 -9.37 15.21 2.98
N VAL A 189 -8.80 15.61 1.83
CA VAL A 189 -9.42 15.47 0.51
C VAL A 189 -9.76 14.01 0.21
N ALA A 190 -8.79 13.12 0.43
CA ALA A 190 -8.90 11.67 0.26
C ALA A 190 -10.03 11.03 1.09
N GLN A 191 -10.33 11.57 2.27
CA GLN A 191 -11.43 11.10 3.12
C GLN A 191 -12.80 11.70 2.76
N GLY A 192 -12.87 12.56 1.74
CA GLY A 192 -14.09 13.34 1.45
C GLY A 192 -14.41 14.30 2.59
N LEU A 193 -13.39 14.85 3.25
CA LEU A 193 -13.56 15.98 4.16
C LEU A 193 -13.38 17.24 3.33
N TRP A 194 -14.38 18.11 3.31
CA TRP A 194 -14.29 19.43 2.70
C TRP A 194 -14.76 20.49 3.71
N PRO A 195 -14.32 21.76 3.59
CA PRO A 195 -14.62 22.82 4.56
C PRO A 195 -16.12 22.94 4.89
N GLY A 196 -16.98 22.84 3.87
CA GLY A 196 -18.44 22.92 4.01
C GLY A 196 -19.14 21.67 4.58
N ASN A 197 -18.47 20.52 4.67
CA ASN A 197 -19.00 19.30 5.31
C ASN A 197 -18.34 19.03 6.67
N ARG A 198 -17.81 20.09 7.30
CA ARG A 198 -17.75 20.15 8.76
C ARG A 198 -19.17 20.31 9.32
N ILE A 199 -20.04 19.32 9.08
CA ILE A 199 -21.14 19.05 10.01
C ILE A 199 -20.44 18.91 11.36
N SER A 200 -20.65 19.90 12.23
CA SER A 200 -20.13 20.04 13.60
C SER A 200 -19.53 18.75 14.15
N ARG A 201 -18.26 18.49 13.82
CA ARG A 201 -17.57 17.26 14.22
C ARG A 201 -17.17 17.26 15.68
N ALA A 202 -17.68 18.22 16.46
CA ALA A 202 -17.66 18.24 17.92
C ALA A 202 -18.20 16.94 18.57
N HIS A 203 -18.80 16.02 17.80
CA HIS A 203 -19.31 14.74 18.33
C HIS A 203 -18.69 13.47 17.73
N VAL A 204 -17.70 13.56 16.83
CA VAL A 204 -17.04 12.36 16.27
C VAL A 204 -15.53 12.54 16.26
N TYR A 205 -14.95 12.82 17.43
CA TYR A 205 -13.55 12.49 17.65
C TYR A 205 -13.44 10.97 17.80
N ASP A 206 -12.68 10.37 16.88
CA ASP A 206 -12.07 9.04 17.01
C ASP A 206 -10.93 9.18 18.04
N SER A 207 -11.27 9.58 19.26
CA SER A 207 -10.35 9.68 20.37
C SER A 207 -10.16 8.27 20.94
N ASP A 208 -9.01 7.67 20.63
CA ASP A 208 -8.49 6.55 21.42
C ASP A 208 -8.02 7.01 22.83
N GLU A 209 -8.28 8.27 23.21
CA GLU A 209 -8.06 8.80 24.56
C GLU A 209 -9.29 9.60 25.03
N ASP A 210 -10.00 9.06 26.04
CA ASP A 210 -11.13 9.68 26.75
C ASP A 210 -10.70 10.93 27.54
N VAL A 211 -10.27 11.99 26.87
CA VAL A 211 -10.05 13.29 27.50
C VAL A 211 -11.18 14.22 27.08
N PHE A 212 -12.24 14.21 27.88
CA PHE A 212 -13.32 15.20 27.86
C PHE A 212 -12.77 16.57 28.25
N LEU A 213 -12.19 17.31 27.29
CA LEU A 213 -11.96 18.74 27.45
C LEU A 213 -13.19 19.51 26.95
N ASN A 214 -13.82 20.19 27.90
CA ASN A 214 -15.10 20.87 27.79
C ASN A 214 -14.92 22.34 27.39
N GLU A 215 -13.98 22.62 26.49
CA GLU A 215 -13.70 23.99 26.04
C GLU A 215 -14.23 24.14 24.61
N THR A 216 -15.36 24.83 24.51
CA THR A 216 -15.84 25.46 23.30
C THR A 216 -14.88 26.60 22.94
N GLU A 217 -13.67 26.27 22.48
CA GLU A 217 -12.86 27.23 21.75
C GLU A 217 -13.65 27.59 20.48
N GLU A 218 -13.94 28.88 20.30
CA GLU A 218 -14.52 29.42 19.09
C GLU A 218 -13.75 28.87 17.89
N CYS A 219 -14.40 28.01 17.11
CA CYS A 219 -13.81 27.45 15.92
C CYS A 219 -13.53 28.60 14.96
N THR A 220 -12.25 28.88 14.70
CA THR A 220 -11.77 29.84 13.69
C THR A 220 -12.11 29.44 12.25
N CYS A 221 -13.10 28.56 12.07
CA CYS A 221 -13.52 28.03 10.78
C CYS A 221 -14.30 29.04 9.91
N ASP A 222 -14.65 30.22 10.43
CA ASP A 222 -15.32 31.27 9.65
C ASP A 222 -14.48 31.79 8.46
N MET A 223 -13.15 31.55 8.44
CA MET A 223 -12.31 31.98 7.31
C MET A 223 -12.47 31.15 6.02
N TYR A 224 -13.20 30.03 6.03
CA TYR A 224 -13.28 29.12 4.87
C TYR A 224 -14.68 28.97 4.26
N HIS A 225 -15.66 29.77 4.68
CA HIS A 225 -17.01 29.67 4.14
C HIS A 225 -17.15 30.09 2.67
N ASP A 226 -16.19 30.86 2.14
CA ASP A 226 -16.18 31.34 0.74
C ASP A 226 -15.22 30.58 -0.19
N PHE A 227 -14.48 29.57 0.31
CA PHE A 227 -13.56 28.81 -0.56
C PHE A 227 -14.34 27.84 -1.46
N ASP A 228 -14.17 27.97 -2.78
CA ASP A 228 -14.61 26.94 -3.73
C ASP A 228 -13.93 25.60 -3.38
N LEU A 229 -14.67 24.50 -3.51
CA LEU A 229 -14.16 23.15 -3.25
C LEU A 229 -12.90 22.87 -4.05
N ARG A 230 -12.86 23.36 -5.30
CA ARG A 230 -11.72 23.20 -6.19
C ARG A 230 -10.48 23.93 -5.67
N ASP A 231 -10.62 25.19 -5.27
CA ASP A 231 -9.50 25.99 -4.76
C ASP A 231 -8.96 25.43 -3.45
N TRP A 232 -9.85 24.92 -2.59
CA TRP A 232 -9.43 24.21 -1.39
C TRP A 232 -8.67 22.92 -1.70
N MET A 233 -9.13 22.11 -2.68
CA MET A 233 -8.41 20.91 -3.11
C MET A 233 -7.04 21.23 -3.66
N ILE A 234 -6.91 22.29 -4.48
CA ILE A 234 -5.62 22.76 -5.01
C ILE A 234 -4.72 23.18 -3.86
N THR A 235 -5.23 23.96 -2.90
CA THR A 235 -4.45 24.42 -1.74
C THR A 235 -3.92 23.24 -0.92
N MET A 236 -4.75 22.22 -0.67
CA MET A 236 -4.33 21.02 0.07
C MET A 236 -3.33 20.18 -0.73
N ASP A 237 -3.49 20.09 -2.05
CA ASP A 237 -2.55 19.38 -2.92
C ASP A 237 -1.20 20.09 -2.95
N ASP A 238 -1.18 21.41 -3.12
CA ASP A 238 0.03 22.25 -3.08
C ASP A 238 0.74 22.12 -1.73
N GLU A 239 -0.01 22.17 -0.63
CA GLU A 239 0.54 22.01 0.72
C GLU A 239 1.18 20.63 0.89
N VAL A 240 0.50 19.56 0.52
CA VAL A 240 1.05 18.20 0.60
C VAL A 240 2.24 18.04 -0.31
N HIS A 241 2.14 18.52 -1.56
CA HIS A 241 3.20 18.48 -2.54
C HIS A 241 4.47 19.16 -2.02
N ALA A 242 4.36 20.35 -1.42
CA ALA A 242 5.48 21.05 -0.82
C ALA A 242 6.22 20.22 0.25
N HIS A 243 5.50 19.37 0.99
CA HIS A 243 6.09 18.53 2.03
C HIS A 243 6.68 17.23 1.49
N VAL A 244 6.03 16.58 0.53
CA VAL A 244 6.32 15.18 0.17
C VAL A 244 6.95 15.00 -1.21
N HIS A 245 6.96 16.04 -2.06
CA HIS A 245 7.44 15.94 -3.44
C HIS A 245 8.86 15.38 -3.52
N HIS A 246 9.78 15.87 -2.69
CA HIS A 246 11.15 15.36 -2.66
C HIS A 246 11.19 13.87 -2.28
N LEU A 247 10.43 13.44 -1.28
CA LEU A 247 10.36 12.03 -0.90
C LEU A 247 9.77 11.17 -2.03
N GLN A 248 8.74 11.66 -2.72
CA GLN A 248 8.16 10.98 -3.88
C GLN A 248 9.18 10.84 -5.02
N GLU A 249 9.92 11.90 -5.35
CA GLU A 249 11.01 11.83 -6.34
C GLU A 249 12.10 10.83 -5.92
N PHE A 250 12.46 10.81 -4.64
CA PHE A 250 13.43 9.84 -4.09
C PHE A 250 12.93 8.40 -4.25
N ILE A 251 11.66 8.14 -3.96
CA ILE A 251 11.04 6.81 -4.10
C ILE A 251 11.01 6.39 -5.57
N LEU A 252 10.67 7.31 -6.48
CA LEU A 252 10.54 7.07 -7.91
C LEU A 252 11.87 7.18 -8.68
N ASN A 253 13.01 7.19 -7.98
CA ASN A 253 14.33 7.22 -8.60
C ASN A 253 14.56 5.94 -9.43
N ASN A 254 14.70 6.10 -10.74
CA ASN A 254 14.86 5.01 -11.70
C ASN A 254 16.33 4.72 -12.07
N ASN A 255 17.30 5.18 -11.27
CA ASN A 255 18.71 4.87 -11.49
C ASN A 255 18.96 3.35 -11.36
N GLU A 256 19.48 2.70 -12.40
CA GLU A 256 19.62 1.24 -12.41
C GLU A 256 20.61 0.71 -11.36
N ALA A 257 21.65 1.46 -11.00
CA ALA A 257 22.57 1.05 -9.93
C ALA A 257 21.87 1.07 -8.56
N TRP A 258 21.01 2.08 -8.32
CA TRP A 258 20.15 2.15 -7.15
C TRP A 258 19.15 0.99 -7.08
N LEU A 259 18.40 0.77 -8.17
CA LEU A 259 17.42 -0.31 -8.22
C LEU A 259 18.09 -1.68 -8.07
N LYS A 260 19.28 -1.88 -8.66
CA LYS A 260 20.06 -3.12 -8.49
C LYS A 260 20.44 -3.35 -7.03
N ASP A 261 20.94 -2.35 -6.32
CA ASP A 261 21.32 -2.50 -4.92
C ASP A 261 20.09 -2.79 -4.03
N LEU A 262 18.92 -2.21 -4.34
CA LEU A 262 17.65 -2.52 -3.67
C LEU A 262 17.19 -3.96 -3.91
N ARG A 263 17.23 -4.45 -5.16
CA ARG A 263 16.89 -5.84 -5.51
C ARG A 263 17.80 -6.85 -4.81
N GLN A 264 19.06 -6.47 -4.56
CA GLN A 264 20.06 -7.30 -3.90
C GLN A 264 20.02 -7.18 -2.37
N HIS A 265 19.06 -6.44 -1.79
CA HIS A 265 18.95 -6.20 -0.35
C HIS A 265 20.25 -5.66 0.27
N LYS A 266 21.01 -4.85 -0.48
CA LYS A 266 22.28 -4.28 -0.02
C LYS A 266 22.12 -3.15 0.98
N MET A 267 20.88 -2.70 1.24
CA MET A 267 20.63 -1.64 2.20
C MET A 267 19.20 -1.67 2.75
N SER A 268 19.03 -1.06 3.91
CA SER A 268 17.74 -0.68 4.51
C SER A 268 17.65 0.83 4.62
N ILE A 269 16.47 1.38 4.35
CA ILE A 269 16.26 2.82 4.26
C ILE A 269 15.06 3.20 5.11
N GLN A 270 15.30 4.12 6.03
CA GLN A 270 14.29 4.74 6.85
C GLN A 270 14.21 6.22 6.51
N CYS A 271 13.04 6.82 6.68
CA CYS A 271 12.88 8.25 6.55
C CYS A 271 12.07 8.83 7.71
N PHE A 272 12.34 10.08 8.06
CA PHE A 272 11.45 10.86 8.90
C PHE A 272 11.38 12.30 8.38
N PHE A 273 10.26 12.94 8.64
CA PHE A 273 10.05 14.35 8.32
C PHE A 273 10.25 15.18 9.58
N ASN A 274 10.98 16.28 9.46
CA ASN A 274 11.17 17.23 10.55
C ASN A 274 10.28 18.46 10.30
N ASP A 275 9.23 18.61 11.11
CA ASP A 275 8.29 19.74 11.02
C ASP A 275 8.94 21.10 11.30
N ASP A 276 9.98 21.15 12.13
CA ASP A 276 10.64 22.42 12.47
C ASP A 276 11.45 22.96 11.28
N THR A 277 12.03 22.06 10.50
CA THR A 277 12.89 22.42 9.36
C THR A 277 12.24 22.21 8.00
N TYR A 278 11.06 21.59 7.96
CA TYR A 278 10.37 21.15 6.74
C TYR A 278 11.26 20.27 5.83
N GLN A 279 12.11 19.44 6.43
CA GLN A 279 13.08 18.62 5.71
C GLN A 279 12.88 17.13 5.96
N TRP A 280 13.09 16.34 4.91
CA TRP A 280 13.21 14.89 5.04
C TRP A 280 14.63 14.53 5.43
N THR A 281 14.75 13.62 6.40
CA THR A 281 16.01 12.93 6.67
C THR A 281 15.89 11.49 6.22
N ILE A 282 16.81 11.05 5.35
CA ILE A 282 16.89 9.69 4.82
C ILE A 282 18.06 8.98 5.51
N ASP A 283 17.75 7.96 6.30
CA ASP A 283 18.72 7.11 6.99
C ASP A 283 18.93 5.82 6.19
N ILE A 284 20.10 5.71 5.56
CA ILE A 284 20.51 4.60 4.70
C ILE A 284 21.51 3.75 5.47
N SER A 285 21.16 2.50 5.75
CA SER A 285 22.08 1.53 6.36
C SER A 285 22.49 0.50 5.31
N LEU A 286 23.79 0.41 5.02
CA LEU A 286 24.34 -0.52 4.03
C LEU A 286 24.63 -1.89 4.68
N ASN A 287 24.17 -2.95 4.04
CA ASN A 287 24.36 -4.35 4.44
C ASN A 287 25.66 -4.92 3.86
N GLY A 288 26.76 -4.21 4.04
CA GLY A 288 28.08 -4.62 3.54
C GLY A 288 29.04 -3.46 3.32
N PRO A 289 30.31 -3.77 2.97
CA PRO A 289 31.31 -2.75 2.69
C PRO A 289 30.99 -1.99 1.40
N ILE A 290 31.45 -0.74 1.32
CA ILE A 290 31.37 0.06 0.10
C ILE A 290 32.49 -0.39 -0.86
N GLU A 291 32.22 -1.45 -1.62
CA GLU A 291 33.20 -2.12 -2.51
C GLU A 291 33.82 -1.17 -3.55
N GLU A 292 33.06 -0.21 -4.08
CA GLU A 292 33.48 0.63 -5.21
C GLU A 292 34.46 1.75 -4.84
N VAL A 293 34.81 1.95 -3.56
CA VAL A 293 35.55 3.15 -3.14
C VAL A 293 36.69 2.92 -2.15
N MET A 294 37.08 1.67 -1.91
CA MET A 294 38.23 1.36 -1.05
C MET A 294 39.51 1.23 -1.88
N LEU A 295 40.22 2.35 -2.12
CA LEU A 295 41.59 2.29 -2.63
C LEU A 295 42.62 2.08 -1.50
N ASP A 296 42.34 2.52 -0.27
CA ASP A 296 43.29 2.48 0.86
C ASP A 296 42.68 1.98 2.20
N GLY A 297 41.55 1.27 2.15
CA GLY A 297 40.89 0.72 3.35
C GLY A 297 40.22 1.75 4.28
N VAL A 298 40.30 3.05 3.98
CA VAL A 298 39.62 4.12 4.73
C VAL A 298 38.54 4.77 3.88
N VAL A 299 37.30 4.76 4.36
CA VAL A 299 36.18 5.43 3.69
C VAL A 299 36.13 6.91 4.09
N ALA A 300 36.58 7.80 3.21
CA ALA A 300 36.42 9.25 3.37
C ALA A 300 34.96 9.69 3.12
N PRO A 301 34.47 10.80 3.72
CA PRO A 301 33.11 11.32 3.45
C PRO A 301 32.85 11.59 1.95
N SER A 302 33.87 11.96 1.18
CA SER A 302 33.80 12.14 -0.28
C SER A 302 33.43 10.84 -1.02
N HIS A 303 33.79 9.67 -0.47
CA HIS A 303 33.45 8.37 -1.01
C HIS A 303 31.96 8.07 -0.85
N VAL A 304 31.39 8.39 0.31
CA VAL A 304 29.94 8.27 0.55
C VAL A 304 29.17 9.21 -0.37
N TRP A 305 29.63 10.45 -0.54
CA TRP A 305 29.04 11.39 -1.49
C TRP A 305 29.05 10.85 -2.92
N ARG A 306 30.19 10.31 -3.38
CA ARG A 306 30.32 9.69 -4.70
C ARG A 306 29.39 8.50 -4.85
N TYR A 307 29.28 7.65 -3.82
CA TYR A 307 28.39 6.50 -3.78
C TYR A 307 26.93 6.92 -4.03
N LEU A 308 26.42 7.89 -3.26
CA LEU A 308 25.06 8.42 -3.42
C LEU A 308 24.84 9.06 -4.79
N LYS A 309 25.85 9.78 -5.32
CA LYS A 309 25.80 10.42 -6.64
C LYS A 309 25.69 9.40 -7.78
N VAL A 310 26.47 8.31 -7.74
CA VAL A 310 26.43 7.25 -8.77
C VAL A 310 25.04 6.59 -8.82
N ARG A 311 24.38 6.48 -7.68
CA ARG A 311 23.03 5.93 -7.52
C ARG A 311 21.92 6.95 -7.79
N GLY A 312 22.27 8.14 -8.27
CA GLY A 312 21.31 9.19 -8.62
C GLY A 312 20.59 9.82 -7.43
N MET A 313 20.90 9.45 -6.18
CA MET A 313 20.20 9.96 -4.99
C MET A 313 20.43 11.46 -4.76
N LEU A 314 21.54 11.98 -5.29
CA LEU A 314 21.88 13.41 -5.21
C LEU A 314 21.59 14.16 -6.52
N GLN A 315 21.03 13.48 -7.52
CA GLN A 315 20.76 14.06 -8.85
C GLN A 315 19.26 14.13 -9.07
N ASN A 316 18.58 15.12 -8.47
CA ASN A 316 17.28 15.52 -8.98
C ASN A 316 17.48 16.47 -10.16
N SER A 317 17.41 15.90 -11.36
CA SER A 317 17.70 16.57 -12.62
C SER A 317 16.53 17.40 -13.16
N ARG A 318 15.34 17.33 -12.57
CA ARG A 318 14.14 17.93 -13.18
C ARG A 318 13.95 19.42 -12.87
N LEU A 319 14.46 19.92 -11.76
CA LEU A 319 14.18 21.31 -11.35
C LEU A 319 15.44 22.18 -11.18
N GLY A 320 16.64 21.60 -11.11
CA GLY A 320 17.85 22.37 -10.73
C GLY A 320 17.77 22.98 -9.32
N GLU A 321 16.66 22.74 -8.61
CA GLU A 321 16.42 23.12 -7.23
C GLU A 321 17.16 22.15 -6.31
N LYS A 322 17.73 22.70 -5.24
CA LYS A 322 18.44 21.91 -4.24
C LYS A 322 17.44 21.04 -3.50
N LEU A 323 17.76 19.75 -3.39
CA LEU A 323 17.07 18.81 -2.52
C LEU A 323 17.04 19.34 -1.09
N ASP A 324 15.85 19.52 -0.52
CA ASP A 324 15.65 19.78 0.91
C ASP A 324 15.63 18.43 1.68
N MET A 325 16.77 17.72 1.58
CA MET A 325 16.99 16.43 2.23
C MET A 325 18.32 16.35 2.95
N ASP A 326 18.29 15.78 4.15
CA ASP A 326 19.46 15.35 4.90
C ASP A 326 19.64 13.83 4.73
N PHE A 327 20.87 13.38 4.49
CA PHE A 327 21.20 11.96 4.36
C PHE A 327 22.08 11.52 5.53
N ILE A 328 21.67 10.46 6.19
CA ILE A 328 22.47 9.74 7.19
C ILE A 328 22.86 8.42 6.55
N VAL A 329 24.14 8.19 6.29
CA VAL A 329 24.62 6.92 5.76
C VAL A 329 25.38 6.16 6.83
N LYS A 330 24.90 4.95 7.14
CA LYS A 330 25.53 3.99 8.05
C LYS A 330 26.12 2.85 7.25
N TYR A 331 27.35 2.46 7.55
CA TYR A 331 28.02 1.33 6.91
C TYR A 331 28.97 0.64 7.87
N GLU A 332 29.24 -0.63 7.57
CA GLU A 332 30.16 -1.46 8.30
C GLU A 332 31.57 -1.33 7.73
N GLU A 333 32.55 -1.02 8.59
CA GLU A 333 33.96 -1.01 8.22
C GLU A 333 34.70 -2.12 8.95
N ALA A 334 35.26 -3.05 8.17
CA ALA A 334 36.11 -4.10 8.69
C ALA A 334 37.49 -3.52 9.02
N LEU A 335 37.86 -3.55 10.29
CA LEU A 335 39.17 -3.14 10.79
C LEU A 335 39.99 -4.39 11.10
N THR A 336 40.99 -4.69 10.27
CA THR A 336 41.94 -5.77 10.56
C THR A 336 43.10 -5.21 11.37
N VAL A 337 43.18 -5.58 12.65
CA VAL A 337 44.29 -5.21 13.53
C VAL A 337 45.25 -6.38 13.63
N ARG A 338 46.52 -6.15 13.31
CA ARG A 338 47.61 -7.10 13.55
C ARG A 338 48.00 -7.05 15.03
N MET A 339 47.72 -8.11 15.77
CA MET A 339 48.18 -8.27 17.16
C MET A 339 49.43 -9.16 17.20
N GLY A 340 50.61 -8.57 17.42
CA GLY A 340 51.85 -9.31 17.67
C GLY A 340 52.20 -10.36 16.60
N ASP A 341 52.92 -11.43 17.01
CA ASP A 341 53.51 -12.45 16.13
C ASP A 341 52.47 -13.32 15.40
N SER A 342 51.77 -12.73 14.42
CA SER A 342 50.99 -13.36 13.33
C SER A 342 49.48 -13.56 13.53
N ARG A 343 48.82 -12.96 14.53
CA ARG A 343 47.35 -13.01 14.63
C ARG A 343 46.71 -11.75 14.06
N GLU A 344 45.96 -11.91 12.98
CA GLU A 344 45.05 -10.89 12.45
C GLU A 344 43.68 -11.06 13.10
N VAL A 345 43.20 -10.02 13.76
CA VAL A 345 41.83 -9.96 14.29
C VAL A 345 41.08 -8.92 13.48
N THR A 346 40.05 -9.37 12.76
CA THR A 346 39.13 -8.47 12.05
C THR A 346 37.96 -8.14 12.97
N THR A 347 37.86 -6.89 13.38
CA THR A 347 36.67 -6.36 14.06
C THR A 347 35.85 -5.54 13.07
N SER A 348 34.56 -5.39 13.38
CA SER A 348 33.64 -4.59 12.59
C SER A 348 33.23 -3.37 13.40
N VAL A 349 33.25 -2.20 12.76
CA VAL A 349 32.80 -0.93 13.35
C VAL A 349 31.77 -0.29 12.44
N MET A 350 30.60 0.07 13.00
CA MET A 350 29.58 0.84 12.28
C MET A 350 29.98 2.31 12.25
N LYS A 351 30.17 2.87 11.05
CA LYS A 351 30.41 4.30 10.85
C LYS A 351 29.14 4.99 10.38
N LYS A 352 28.98 6.25 10.79
CA LYS A 352 27.87 7.12 10.40
C LYS A 352 28.42 8.39 9.78
N VAL A 353 27.98 8.70 8.56
CA VAL A 353 28.33 9.94 7.85
C VAL A 353 27.05 10.73 7.62
N HIS A 354 27.06 11.99 8.06
CA HIS A 354 25.94 12.91 7.86
C HIS A 354 26.24 13.82 6.68
N ILE A 355 25.34 13.83 5.70
CA ILE A 355 25.44 14.62 4.49
C ILE A 355 24.24 15.56 4.46
N ARG A 356 24.51 16.84 4.70
CA ARG A 356 23.51 17.90 4.63
C ARG A 356 23.57 18.58 3.26
N SER A 357 22.44 18.61 2.57
CA SER A 357 22.28 19.41 1.35
C SER A 357 22.05 20.87 1.76
N THR A 358 23.11 21.65 1.98
CA THR A 358 22.94 23.07 2.35
C THR A 358 22.58 23.93 1.15
N LYS A 359 21.58 24.80 1.32
CA LYS A 359 21.32 25.94 0.43
C LYS A 359 22.50 26.93 0.53
N LYS A 360 23.50 26.78 -0.35
CA LYS A 360 24.44 27.88 -0.67
C LYS A 360 23.73 29.13 -1.18
#